data_AF-A0A2E5UGE9-F1
#
_entry.id   AF-A0A2E5UGE9-F1
#
_cell.length_a   1.000
_cell.length_b   1.000
_cell.length_c   1.000
_cell.angle_alpha   90.00
_cell.angle_beta   90.00
_cell.angle_gamma   90.00
#
_symmetry.space_group_name_H-M   'P 1'
#
loop_
_entity.id
_entity.type
_entity.pdbx_description
1 polymer ?
#
loop_
_entity_poly.entity_id
_entity_poly.type
_entity_poly.pdbx_seq_one_letter_code
_entity_poly.pdbx_strand_id
1 'polypeptide(L)'
;MVNDTEKLCRECGYDKRGLPLRSACPECGSEGITTTTSSFSAKDSMLMRIINSNLAVQGLKPVPDVRVRISFWAKLAWLIAIVVMVLVLTHAFGVLPTVAYQLLLCLCSFAWPFVVYGLTPSSTRASMPSIYTMVRSLVHLSQWFWAVGYIQLFLVYIPTSEGTIEDPVHSSTVLFACHLFAGAGLALLAFWLSDFAKRLDLDSTSRKCSIFGVTTSTLGLFVFLMPLTMHEAQSATGVSMLMYWYIAFFVVPWVYAMWLFAQALHDLSSTSKWSLKYEQDIEGRQDRVRAKWESYEEERRIQHEDDDRF
;
A
#
# COMPACT_ATOMS: atom_id res chain seq x y z
N MET A 1 -39.26 -19.08 3.46
CA MET A 1 -38.08 -18.48 2.82
C MET A 1 -38.57 -17.34 1.95
N VAL A 2 -38.32 -16.09 2.35
CA VAL A 2 -38.71 -14.90 1.58
C VAL A 2 -37.58 -14.65 0.59
N ASN A 3 -37.87 -14.67 -0.72
CA ASN A 3 -36.91 -14.26 -1.75
C ASN A 3 -36.71 -12.75 -1.63
N ASP A 4 -35.60 -12.32 -1.03
CA ASP A 4 -35.14 -10.93 -1.02
C ASP A 4 -34.78 -10.51 -2.44
N THR A 5 -35.79 -10.06 -3.19
CA THR A 5 -35.59 -9.39 -4.48
C THR A 5 -35.11 -7.96 -4.21
N GLU A 6 -33.92 -7.63 -4.70
CA GLU A 6 -33.39 -6.25 -4.64
C GLU A 6 -34.37 -5.29 -5.32
N LYS A 7 -34.78 -4.24 -4.60
CA LYS A 7 -35.68 -3.19 -5.10
C LYS A 7 -34.86 -1.93 -5.32
N LEU A 8 -34.45 -1.66 -6.56
CA LEU A 8 -33.70 -0.45 -6.90
C LEU A 8 -34.60 0.59 -7.59
N CYS A 9 -34.40 1.87 -7.26
CA CYS A 9 -35.05 2.98 -7.95
C CYS A 9 -34.64 3.01 -9.42
N ARG A 10 -35.62 3.17 -10.33
CA ARG A 10 -35.36 3.16 -11.78
C ARG A 10 -34.49 4.31 -12.27
N GLU A 11 -34.57 5.46 -11.62
CA GLU A 11 -33.84 6.65 -12.08
C GLU A 11 -32.45 6.80 -11.48
N CYS A 12 -32.32 6.65 -10.16
CA CYS A 12 -31.06 6.91 -9.47
C CYS A 12 -30.36 5.66 -8.92
N GLY A 13 -30.97 4.47 -9.02
CA GLY A 13 -30.39 3.22 -8.49
C GLY A 13 -30.39 3.10 -6.96
N TYR A 14 -31.08 3.99 -6.24
CA TYR A 14 -31.20 3.91 -4.78
C TYR A 14 -31.92 2.62 -4.32
N ASP A 15 -31.39 2.00 -3.27
CA ASP A 15 -31.96 0.78 -2.68
C ASP A 15 -33.20 1.10 -1.83
N LYS A 16 -34.37 0.68 -2.33
CA LYS A 16 -35.66 0.87 -1.67
C LYS A 16 -36.02 -0.28 -0.71
N ARG A 17 -35.08 -1.10 -0.25
CA ARG A 17 -35.34 -2.11 0.79
C ARG A 17 -35.84 -1.43 2.09
N GLY A 18 -36.93 -1.97 2.64
CA GLY A 18 -37.60 -1.41 3.83
C GLY A 18 -38.59 -0.26 3.55
N LEU A 19 -38.63 0.28 2.33
CA LEU A 19 -39.60 1.31 1.94
C LEU A 19 -40.89 0.71 1.36
N PRO A 20 -42.06 1.35 1.54
CA PRO A 20 -43.32 0.90 0.95
C PRO A 20 -43.22 0.75 -0.59
N LEU A 21 -43.90 -0.25 -1.15
CA LEU A 21 -43.85 -0.61 -2.59
C LEU A 21 -44.25 0.50 -3.58
N ARG A 22 -44.70 1.65 -3.10
CA ARG A 22 -45.10 2.82 -3.91
C ARG A 22 -44.59 4.15 -3.35
N SER A 23 -43.67 4.15 -2.40
CA SER A 23 -43.11 5.42 -1.92
C SER A 23 -42.19 6.03 -2.97
N ALA A 24 -42.30 7.35 -3.14
CA ALA A 24 -41.36 8.14 -3.90
C ALA A 24 -39.93 7.85 -3.44
N CYS A 25 -38.98 7.86 -4.38
CA CYS A 25 -37.58 7.72 -4.04
C CYS A 25 -37.13 8.92 -3.18
N PRO A 26 -36.49 8.71 -2.02
CA PRO A 26 -36.00 9.83 -1.20
C PRO A 26 -34.91 10.64 -1.91
N GLU A 27 -34.18 10.03 -2.85
CA GLU A 27 -33.11 10.71 -3.59
C GLU A 27 -33.60 11.51 -4.80
N CYS A 28 -34.58 10.98 -5.56
CA CYS A 28 -34.95 11.56 -6.86
C CYS A 28 -36.46 11.78 -7.05
N GLY A 29 -37.28 11.53 -6.03
CA GLY A 29 -38.74 11.73 -6.07
C GLY A 29 -39.52 10.76 -6.96
N SER A 30 -38.86 9.92 -7.77
CA SER A 30 -39.55 9.06 -8.72
C SER A 30 -40.20 7.83 -8.07
N GLU A 31 -41.39 7.49 -8.54
CA GLU A 31 -42.19 6.36 -8.03
C GLU A 31 -41.79 5.02 -8.66
N GLY A 32 -40.97 5.03 -9.72
CA GLY A 32 -40.59 3.83 -10.47
C GLY A 32 -39.71 2.86 -9.69
N ILE A 33 -40.18 1.62 -9.52
CA ILE A 33 -39.37 0.48 -9.08
C ILE A 33 -39.01 -0.34 -10.32
N THR A 34 -37.72 -0.63 -10.49
CA THR A 34 -37.29 -1.62 -11.48
C THR A 34 -37.18 -2.95 -10.76
N THR A 35 -38.17 -3.81 -10.91
CA THR A 35 -38.00 -5.24 -10.59
C THR A 35 -37.13 -5.83 -11.68
N THR A 36 -35.83 -5.89 -11.44
CA THR A 36 -34.91 -6.63 -12.31
C THR A 36 -35.15 -8.12 -12.11
N THR A 37 -36.19 -8.67 -12.76
CA THR A 37 -36.21 -10.08 -13.15
C THR A 37 -35.14 -10.25 -14.21
N SER A 38 -33.92 -10.42 -13.76
CA SER A 38 -32.77 -10.48 -14.64
C SER A 38 -32.77 -11.84 -15.37
N SER A 39 -33.44 -11.92 -16.52
CA SER A 39 -33.22 -12.97 -17.50
C SER A 39 -31.86 -12.72 -18.16
N PHE A 40 -30.78 -12.89 -17.41
CA PHE A 40 -29.44 -12.85 -17.96
C PHE A 40 -29.27 -14.08 -18.86
N SER A 41 -28.97 -13.81 -20.13
CA SER A 41 -28.56 -14.82 -21.11
C SER A 41 -27.43 -15.66 -20.51
N ALA A 42 -27.67 -16.97 -20.37
CA ALA A 42 -26.79 -17.94 -19.70
C ALA A 42 -25.40 -18.11 -20.37
N LYS A 43 -25.10 -17.34 -21.41
CA LYS A 43 -23.81 -17.34 -22.11
C LYS A 43 -22.94 -16.12 -21.86
N ASP A 44 -23.44 -15.07 -21.21
CA ASP A 44 -22.57 -13.99 -20.75
C ASP A 44 -21.82 -14.46 -19.52
N SER A 45 -20.57 -14.83 -19.79
CA SER A 45 -19.64 -15.51 -18.89
C SER A 45 -19.72 -14.96 -17.45
N MET A 46 -19.94 -15.89 -16.52
CA MET A 46 -19.82 -15.68 -15.07
C MET A 46 -18.54 -14.92 -14.70
N LEU A 47 -17.49 -15.05 -15.51
CA LEU A 47 -16.22 -14.35 -15.41
C LEU A 47 -16.34 -12.84 -15.67
N MET A 48 -17.01 -12.40 -16.74
CA MET A 48 -17.23 -10.96 -16.97
C MET A 48 -18.16 -10.34 -15.94
N ARG A 49 -19.11 -11.11 -15.38
CA ARG A 49 -19.98 -10.62 -14.30
C ARG A 49 -19.19 -10.36 -13.01
N ILE A 50 -18.26 -11.26 -12.66
CA ILE A 50 -17.37 -11.09 -11.50
C ILE A 50 -16.35 -9.96 -11.72
N ILE A 51 -15.92 -9.73 -12.97
CA ILE A 51 -15.00 -8.63 -13.31
C ILE A 51 -15.73 -7.29 -13.27
N ASN A 52 -16.89 -7.14 -13.92
CA ASN A 52 -17.61 -5.86 -13.97
C ASN A 52 -18.25 -5.48 -12.63
N SER A 53 -18.71 -6.43 -11.81
CA SER A 53 -19.30 -6.12 -10.50
C SER A 53 -18.27 -5.74 -9.44
N ASN A 54 -16.99 -6.11 -9.62
CA ASN A 54 -15.92 -5.81 -8.65
C ASN A 54 -14.95 -4.70 -9.06
N LEU A 55 -14.89 -4.28 -10.34
CA LEU A 55 -13.89 -3.30 -10.78
C LEU A 55 -14.40 -1.87 -11.02
N ALA A 56 -15.67 -1.62 -11.33
CA ALA A 56 -16.03 -0.35 -11.98
C ALA A 56 -16.94 0.62 -11.20
N VAL A 57 -17.78 0.19 -10.25
CA VAL A 57 -18.93 1.05 -9.83
C VAL A 57 -18.99 1.40 -8.35
N GLN A 58 -18.14 0.81 -7.49
CA GLN A 58 -17.95 1.29 -6.11
C GLN A 58 -16.51 1.70 -5.87
N GLY A 59 -15.91 2.40 -6.85
CA GLY A 59 -14.54 2.90 -6.77
C GLY A 59 -14.32 3.56 -5.43
N LEU A 60 -13.58 2.88 -4.54
CA LEU A 60 -13.23 3.26 -3.17
C LEU A 60 -14.02 4.49 -2.69
N LYS A 61 -15.35 4.33 -2.55
CA LYS A 61 -16.23 5.42 -2.08
C LYS A 61 -15.58 5.87 -0.78
N PRO A 62 -15.17 7.15 -0.67
CA PRO A 62 -14.05 7.56 0.16
C PRO A 62 -14.26 7.01 1.56
N VAL A 63 -13.38 6.08 1.93
CA VAL A 63 -13.21 5.74 3.33
C VAL A 63 -12.12 6.71 3.77
N PRO A 64 -12.45 7.93 4.24
CA PRO A 64 -11.45 8.94 4.60
C PRO A 64 -10.40 8.35 5.54
N ASP A 65 -10.80 7.42 6.42
CA ASP A 65 -9.92 6.69 7.32
C ASP A 65 -8.79 5.93 6.63
N VAL A 66 -9.03 5.35 5.45
CA VAL A 66 -8.02 4.60 4.69
C VAL A 66 -6.96 5.54 4.15
N ARG A 67 -7.38 6.69 3.59
CA ARG A 67 -6.45 7.67 3.02
C ARG A 67 -5.61 8.32 4.12
N VAL A 68 -6.21 8.70 5.25
CA VAL A 68 -5.48 9.27 6.41
C VAL A 68 -4.44 8.27 6.92
N ARG A 69 -4.86 7.02 7.13
CA ARG A 69 -3.97 5.96 7.61
C ARG A 69 -2.82 5.72 6.65
N ILE A 70 -3.09 5.52 5.36
CA ILE A 70 -2.05 5.29 4.35
C ILE A 70 -1.13 6.51 4.23
N SER A 71 -1.66 7.74 4.34
CA SER A 71 -0.83 8.95 4.34
C SER A 71 0.19 8.97 5.47
N PHE A 72 -0.18 8.55 6.67
CA PHE A 72 0.72 8.50 7.81
C PHE A 72 1.79 7.41 7.60
N TRP A 73 1.35 6.18 7.31
CA TRP A 73 2.26 5.04 7.19
C TRP A 73 3.18 5.12 5.96
N ALA A 74 2.71 5.71 4.85
CA ALA A 74 3.55 5.95 3.67
C ALA A 74 4.65 6.98 3.93
N LYS A 75 4.41 8.02 4.76
CA LYS A 75 5.49 8.93 5.19
C LYS A 75 6.52 8.22 6.06
N LEU A 76 6.05 7.40 7.00
CA LEU A 76 6.96 6.63 7.85
C LEU A 76 7.79 5.64 7.03
N ALA A 77 7.15 4.95 6.07
CA ALA A 77 7.83 4.06 5.13
C ALA A 77 8.85 4.81 4.26
N TRP A 78 8.50 6.00 3.76
CA TRP A 78 9.40 6.87 3.01
C TRP A 78 10.64 7.24 3.85
N LEU A 79 10.45 7.68 5.10
CA LEU A 79 11.56 7.99 6.01
C LEU A 79 12.48 6.78 6.23
N ILE A 80 11.90 5.60 6.50
CA ILE A 80 12.69 4.37 6.67
C ILE A 80 13.45 4.03 5.38
N ALA A 81 12.83 4.13 4.20
CA ALA A 81 13.49 3.85 2.93
C ALA A 81 14.69 4.79 2.70
N ILE A 82 14.57 6.08 3.02
CA ILE A 82 15.67 7.05 2.95
C ILE A 82 16.77 6.70 3.96
N VAL A 83 16.42 6.37 5.21
CA VAL A 83 17.40 5.94 6.22
C VAL A 83 18.17 4.71 5.74
N VAL A 84 17.49 3.67 5.27
CA VAL A 84 18.14 2.45 4.76
C VAL A 84 19.03 2.77 3.55
N MET A 85 18.59 3.64 2.65
CA MET A 85 19.40 4.07 1.50
C MET A 85 20.70 4.77 1.94
N VAL A 86 20.63 5.66 2.94
CA VAL A 86 21.82 6.32 3.52
C VAL A 86 22.72 5.31 4.23
N LEU A 87 22.16 4.34 4.96
CA LEU A 87 22.93 3.26 5.59
C LEU A 87 23.68 2.43 4.54
N VAL A 88 23.02 2.05 3.44
CA VAL A 88 23.64 1.30 2.34
C VAL A 88 24.80 2.09 1.71
N LEU A 89 24.59 3.39 1.43
CA LEU A 89 25.64 4.23 0.84
C LEU A 89 26.81 4.41 1.80
N THR A 90 26.57 4.79 3.05
CA THR A 90 27.63 5.01 4.05
C THR A 90 28.43 3.73 4.33
N HIS A 91 27.77 2.57 4.34
CA HIS A 91 28.46 1.29 4.44
C HIS A 91 29.26 0.96 3.17
N ALA A 92 28.69 1.15 1.98
CA ALA A 92 29.38 0.90 0.71
C ALA A 92 30.65 1.75 0.52
N PHE A 93 30.67 2.97 1.07
CA PHE A 93 31.85 3.85 1.07
C PHE A 93 32.80 3.61 2.27
N GLY A 94 32.55 2.59 3.11
CA GLY A 94 33.40 2.25 4.25
C GLY A 94 33.35 3.26 5.40
N VAL A 95 32.40 4.18 5.40
CA VAL A 95 32.23 5.18 6.47
C VAL A 95 31.60 4.54 7.71
N LEU A 96 30.66 3.62 7.51
CA LEU A 96 29.93 2.96 8.58
C LEU A 96 30.48 1.54 8.82
N PRO A 97 31.00 1.24 10.04
CA PRO A 97 31.46 -0.11 10.38
C PRO A 97 30.36 -1.15 10.20
N THR A 98 30.72 -2.35 9.74
CA THR A 98 29.78 -3.45 9.45
C THR A 98 28.84 -3.75 10.64
N VAL A 99 29.38 -3.81 11.86
CA VAL A 99 28.60 -4.07 13.07
C VAL A 99 27.55 -2.98 13.32
N ALA A 100 27.93 -1.71 13.16
CA ALA A 100 27.02 -0.58 13.32
C ALA A 100 25.94 -0.56 12.24
N TYR A 101 26.31 -0.84 10.99
CA TYR A 101 25.38 -0.97 9.87
C TYR A 101 24.34 -2.07 10.11
N GLN A 102 24.79 -3.27 10.50
CA GLN A 102 23.92 -4.40 10.83
C GLN A 102 22.98 -4.08 12.01
N LEU A 103 23.47 -3.36 13.02
CA LEU A 103 22.67 -2.99 14.20
C LEU A 103 21.55 -2.04 13.82
N LEU A 104 21.87 -1.02 13.03
CA LEU A 104 20.89 -0.04 12.57
C LEU A 104 19.85 -0.70 11.65
N LEU A 105 20.25 -1.62 10.78
CA LEU A 105 19.31 -2.39 9.97
C LEU A 105 18.42 -3.32 10.81
N CYS A 106 18.97 -3.95 11.85
CA CYS A 106 18.19 -4.73 12.81
C CYS A 106 17.11 -3.86 13.47
N LEU A 107 17.47 -2.67 13.96
CA LEU A 107 16.50 -1.73 14.54
C LEU A 107 15.42 -1.30 13.54
N CYS A 108 15.80 -0.95 12.31
CA CYS A 108 14.85 -0.64 11.24
C CYS A 108 13.92 -1.82 10.94
N SER A 109 14.44 -3.05 10.97
CA SER A 109 13.68 -4.26 10.67
C SER A 109 12.61 -4.60 11.71
N PHE A 110 12.76 -4.18 12.97
CA PHE A 110 11.70 -4.30 13.97
C PHE A 110 10.55 -3.33 13.73
N ALA A 111 10.84 -2.11 13.26
CA ALA A 111 9.80 -1.13 12.94
C ALA A 111 9.04 -1.51 11.65
N TRP A 112 9.73 -2.14 10.70
CA TRP A 112 9.22 -2.37 9.35
C TRP A 112 7.90 -3.18 9.26
N PRO A 113 7.72 -4.32 9.95
CA PRO A 113 6.45 -5.06 9.94
C PRO A 113 5.24 -4.22 10.34
N PHE A 114 5.40 -3.30 11.30
CA PHE A 114 4.33 -2.40 11.72
C PHE A 114 3.99 -1.38 10.63
N VAL A 115 5.01 -0.84 9.95
CA VAL A 115 4.83 0.05 8.80
C VAL A 115 4.08 -0.65 7.68
N VAL A 116 4.46 -1.89 7.37
CA VAL A 116 3.79 -2.68 6.33
C VAL A 116 2.34 -3.02 6.71
N TYR A 117 2.07 -3.35 7.98
CA TYR A 117 0.71 -3.50 8.49
C TYR A 117 -0.12 -2.21 8.34
N GLY A 118 0.52 -1.07 8.55
CA GLY A 118 -0.05 0.25 8.33
C GLY A 118 -0.41 0.56 6.88
N LEU A 119 0.50 0.23 5.96
CA LEU A 119 0.38 0.44 4.51
C LEU A 119 -0.72 -0.42 3.86
N THR A 120 -1.04 -1.57 4.43
CA THR A 120 -2.05 -2.49 3.88
C THR A 120 -3.25 -2.64 4.84
N PRO A 121 -4.14 -1.64 4.97
CA PRO A 121 -5.25 -1.66 5.92
C PRO A 121 -6.30 -2.75 5.62
N SER A 122 -6.96 -3.32 6.65
CA SER A 122 -8.00 -4.37 6.49
C SER A 122 -9.25 -3.93 5.75
N SER A 123 -9.56 -2.64 5.80
CA SER A 123 -10.69 -2.04 5.11
C SER A 123 -10.58 -2.12 3.58
N THR A 124 -9.38 -2.26 3.00
CA THR A 124 -9.25 -2.43 1.54
C THR A 124 -9.59 -3.84 1.06
N ARG A 125 -9.90 -4.80 1.97
CA ARG A 125 -10.26 -6.17 1.59
C ARG A 125 -11.53 -6.22 0.74
N ALA A 126 -12.52 -5.38 1.03
CA ALA A 126 -13.78 -5.37 0.29
C ALA A 126 -13.61 -4.86 -1.15
N SER A 127 -12.62 -3.99 -1.38
CA SER A 127 -12.37 -3.36 -2.69
C SER A 127 -11.27 -4.06 -3.51
N MET A 128 -10.65 -5.12 -2.97
CA MET A 128 -9.53 -5.81 -3.58
C MET A 128 -9.91 -7.26 -3.95
N PRO A 129 -9.40 -7.81 -5.07
CA PRO A 129 -9.60 -9.22 -5.40
C PRO A 129 -9.14 -10.16 -4.27
N SER A 130 -9.79 -11.32 -4.14
CA SER A 130 -9.55 -12.26 -3.02
C SER A 130 -8.08 -12.69 -2.87
N ILE A 131 -7.34 -12.79 -3.98
CA ILE A 131 -5.90 -13.10 -4.00
C ILE A 131 -5.08 -12.12 -3.14
N TYR A 132 -5.50 -10.85 -3.05
CA TYR A 132 -4.81 -9.84 -2.25
C TYR A 132 -4.94 -10.08 -0.73
N THR A 133 -5.95 -10.82 -0.29
CA THR A 133 -6.07 -11.23 1.12
C THR A 133 -4.97 -12.22 1.48
N MET A 134 -4.70 -13.17 0.59
CA MET A 134 -3.59 -14.11 0.74
C MET A 134 -2.24 -13.40 0.64
N VAL A 135 -2.04 -12.59 -0.39
CA VAL A 135 -0.79 -11.82 -0.60
C VAL A 135 -0.48 -10.96 0.62
N ARG A 136 -1.47 -10.27 1.17
CA ARG A 136 -1.27 -9.46 2.38
C ARG A 136 -0.79 -10.28 3.57
N SER A 137 -1.44 -11.43 3.84
CA SER A 137 -1.05 -12.29 4.97
C SER A 137 0.42 -12.73 4.81
N LEU A 138 0.80 -13.12 3.59
CA LEU A 138 2.15 -13.50 3.25
C LEU A 138 3.13 -12.33 3.38
N VAL A 139 2.76 -11.13 2.92
CA VAL A 139 3.56 -9.90 3.08
C VAL A 139 3.80 -9.60 4.55
N HIS A 140 2.77 -9.68 5.41
CA HIS A 140 2.93 -9.41 6.85
C HIS A 140 3.85 -10.41 7.54
N LEU A 141 3.65 -11.69 7.28
CA LEU A 141 4.46 -12.75 7.86
C LEU A 141 5.93 -12.64 7.39
N SER A 142 6.14 -12.47 6.08
CA SER A 142 7.48 -12.39 5.48
C SER A 142 8.31 -11.23 6.02
N GLN A 143 7.72 -10.09 6.38
CA GLN A 143 8.50 -8.94 6.85
C GLN A 143 9.16 -9.16 8.21
N TRP A 144 8.64 -10.07 9.05
CA TRP A 144 9.29 -10.45 10.30
C TRP A 144 10.61 -11.18 10.10
N PHE A 145 10.81 -11.80 8.93
CA PHE A 145 12.06 -12.51 8.62
C PHE A 145 13.25 -11.56 8.45
N TRP A 146 13.04 -10.27 8.22
CA TRP A 146 14.13 -9.28 8.32
C TRP A 146 14.69 -9.24 9.74
N ALA A 147 13.82 -9.06 10.74
CA ALA A 147 14.24 -9.00 12.15
C ALA A 147 14.88 -10.30 12.60
N VAL A 148 14.25 -11.45 12.30
CA VAL A 148 14.81 -12.77 12.62
C VAL A 148 16.18 -12.95 11.96
N GLY A 149 16.31 -12.58 10.67
CA GLY A 149 17.57 -12.64 9.95
C GLY A 149 18.67 -11.80 10.58
N TYR A 150 18.40 -10.54 10.93
CA TYR A 150 19.39 -9.69 11.58
C TYR A 150 19.73 -10.13 13.01
N ILE A 151 18.75 -10.61 13.80
CA ILE A 151 19.02 -11.19 15.13
C ILE A 151 19.94 -12.39 15.00
N GLN A 152 19.66 -13.30 14.07
CA GLN A 152 20.49 -14.46 13.83
C GLN A 152 21.90 -14.05 13.39
N LEU A 153 22.01 -13.04 12.51
CA LEU A 153 23.30 -12.48 12.12
C LEU A 153 24.09 -12.01 13.35
N PHE A 154 23.45 -11.31 14.30
CA PHE A 154 24.09 -10.91 15.55
C PHE A 154 24.53 -12.09 16.42
N LEU A 155 23.65 -13.06 16.63
CA LEU A 155 23.97 -14.24 17.45
C LEU A 155 25.18 -15.01 16.91
N VAL A 156 25.43 -14.93 15.60
CA VAL A 156 26.51 -15.62 14.91
C VAL A 156 27.78 -14.76 14.84
N TYR A 157 27.64 -13.45 14.68
CA TYR A 157 28.76 -12.51 14.54
C TYR A 157 29.26 -11.91 15.84
N ILE A 158 28.62 -12.14 17.00
CA ILE A 158 29.18 -11.68 18.28
C ILE A 158 30.52 -12.41 18.51
N PRO A 159 31.65 -11.69 18.50
CA PRO A 159 32.95 -12.32 18.73
C PRO A 159 32.97 -12.80 20.19
N THR A 160 33.08 -14.11 20.39
CA THR A 160 33.33 -14.66 21.72
C THR A 160 34.83 -14.73 21.96
N SER A 161 35.26 -14.72 23.23
CA SER A 161 36.67 -14.79 23.62
C SER A 161 37.39 -16.06 23.14
N GLU A 162 36.64 -17.09 22.72
CA GLU A 162 37.15 -18.38 22.26
C GLU A 162 37.10 -18.55 20.73
N GLY A 163 36.70 -17.51 19.98
CA GLY A 163 36.49 -17.54 18.54
C GLY A 163 35.03 -17.27 18.13
N THR A 164 34.75 -17.16 16.84
CA THR A 164 33.37 -17.15 16.33
C THR A 164 32.78 -18.55 16.47
N ILE A 165 31.56 -18.64 17.04
CA ILE A 165 30.84 -19.91 17.25
C ILE A 165 30.74 -20.67 15.91
N GLU A 166 31.01 -21.97 15.98
CA GLU A 166 31.27 -22.94 14.92
C GLU A 166 30.44 -22.86 13.62
N ASP A 167 31.13 -23.27 12.55
CA ASP A 167 30.70 -23.58 11.19
C ASP A 167 29.78 -22.57 10.46
N PRO A 168 30.36 -21.58 9.75
CA PRO A 168 29.59 -20.52 9.07
C PRO A 168 28.58 -21.05 8.04
N VAL A 169 28.74 -22.30 7.59
CA VAL A 169 27.93 -22.91 6.53
C VAL A 169 26.47 -23.13 6.95
N HIS A 170 26.18 -23.70 8.12
CA HIS A 170 24.79 -23.99 8.51
C HIS A 170 24.02 -22.72 8.91
N SER A 171 24.69 -21.81 9.61
CA SER A 171 24.12 -20.51 9.96
C SER A 171 23.80 -19.68 8.71
N SER A 172 24.64 -19.77 7.67
CA SER A 172 24.40 -19.06 6.41
C SER A 172 23.09 -19.48 5.72
N THR A 173 22.66 -20.74 5.84
CA THR A 173 21.48 -21.25 5.11
C THR A 173 20.17 -20.73 5.69
N VAL A 174 20.03 -20.71 7.02
CA VAL A 174 18.81 -20.19 7.67
C VAL A 174 18.75 -18.66 7.52
N LEU A 175 19.89 -17.99 7.68
CA LEU A 175 20.01 -16.55 7.44
C LEU A 175 19.58 -16.19 6.01
N PHE A 176 20.10 -16.93 5.03
CA PHE A 176 19.76 -16.82 3.61
C PHE A 176 18.26 -16.99 3.39
N ALA A 177 17.67 -18.07 3.92
CA ALA A 177 16.26 -18.35 3.76
C ALA A 177 15.40 -17.21 4.33
N CYS A 178 15.75 -16.69 5.51
CA CYS A 178 15.06 -15.56 6.12
C CYS A 178 15.08 -14.33 5.21
N HIS A 179 16.26 -13.93 4.72
CA HIS A 179 16.39 -12.76 3.84
C HIS A 179 15.69 -12.95 2.50
N LEU A 180 15.71 -14.17 1.94
CA LEU A 180 15.01 -14.50 0.71
C LEU A 180 13.49 -14.37 0.88
N PHE A 181 12.92 -14.95 1.94
CA PHE A 181 11.49 -14.82 2.25
C PHE A 181 11.10 -13.37 2.49
N ALA A 182 11.93 -12.62 3.22
CA ALA A 182 11.70 -11.21 3.49
C ALA A 182 11.72 -10.34 2.22
N GLY A 183 12.69 -10.59 1.33
CA GLY A 183 12.82 -9.94 0.02
C GLY A 183 11.67 -10.27 -0.93
N ALA A 184 11.23 -11.53 -0.98
CA ALA A 184 10.05 -11.94 -1.74
C ALA A 184 8.78 -11.23 -1.23
N GLY A 185 8.64 -11.10 0.09
CA GLY A 185 7.60 -10.33 0.73
C GLY A 185 7.62 -8.84 0.37
N LEU A 186 8.81 -8.23 0.31
CA LEU A 186 9.00 -6.84 -0.09
C LEU A 186 8.61 -6.61 -1.56
N ALA A 187 8.94 -7.54 -2.46
CA ALA A 187 8.51 -7.49 -3.84
C ALA A 187 6.97 -7.59 -3.96
N LEU A 188 6.34 -8.52 -3.23
CA LEU A 188 4.89 -8.64 -3.17
C LEU A 188 4.21 -7.38 -2.62
N LEU A 189 4.79 -6.74 -1.60
CA LEU A 189 4.32 -5.45 -1.10
C LEU A 189 4.40 -4.37 -2.18
N ALA A 190 5.50 -4.32 -2.94
CA ALA A 190 5.65 -3.36 -4.03
C ALA A 190 4.59 -3.56 -5.13
N PHE A 191 4.31 -4.80 -5.51
CA PHE A 191 3.21 -5.10 -6.46
C PHE A 191 1.84 -4.77 -5.87
N TRP A 192 1.62 -5.03 -4.59
CA TRP A 192 0.40 -4.64 -3.88
C TRP A 192 0.20 -3.12 -3.93
N LEU A 193 1.24 -2.34 -3.60
CA LEU A 193 1.22 -0.88 -3.64
C LEU A 193 1.06 -0.35 -5.06
N SER A 194 1.60 -1.05 -6.05
CA SER A 194 1.41 -0.72 -7.47
C SER A 194 -0.06 -0.83 -7.89
N ASP A 195 -0.74 -1.94 -7.60
CA ASP A 195 -2.18 -2.09 -7.91
C ASP A 195 -3.03 -1.10 -7.11
N PHE A 196 -2.70 -0.90 -5.84
CA PHE A 196 -3.35 0.10 -5.01
C PHE A 196 -3.22 1.51 -5.58
N ALA A 197 -2.02 1.90 -6.05
CA ALA A 197 -1.80 3.19 -6.70
C ALA A 197 -2.61 3.33 -8.00
N LYS A 198 -2.72 2.29 -8.84
CA LYS A 198 -3.58 2.32 -10.04
C LYS A 198 -5.04 2.59 -9.69
N ARG A 199 -5.55 1.97 -8.63
CA ARG A 199 -6.94 2.18 -8.18
C ARG A 199 -7.19 3.59 -7.63
N LEU A 200 -6.12 4.31 -7.27
CA LEU A 200 -6.16 5.72 -6.88
C LEU A 200 -5.84 6.67 -8.05
N ASP A 201 -5.75 6.15 -9.28
CA ASP A 201 -5.40 6.92 -10.49
C ASP A 201 -4.00 7.57 -10.40
N LEU A 202 -3.05 6.87 -9.75
CA LEU A 202 -1.67 7.28 -9.57
C LEU A 202 -0.71 6.46 -10.45
N ASP A 203 -0.83 6.59 -11.77
CA ASP A 203 -0.07 5.80 -12.74
C ASP A 203 1.45 5.90 -12.58
N SER A 204 1.97 7.11 -12.36
CA SER A 204 3.41 7.33 -12.14
C SER A 204 3.91 6.58 -10.89
N THR A 205 3.13 6.65 -9.81
CA THR A 205 3.41 5.96 -8.55
C THR A 205 3.38 4.44 -8.74
N SER A 206 2.35 3.94 -9.44
CA SER A 206 2.23 2.52 -9.77
C SER A 206 3.43 2.01 -10.57
N ARG A 207 3.88 2.78 -11.58
CA ARG A 207 5.05 2.42 -12.38
C ARG A 207 6.31 2.33 -11.52
N LYS A 208 6.56 3.29 -10.63
CA LYS A 208 7.70 3.29 -9.70
C LYS A 208 7.67 2.05 -8.78
N CYS A 209 6.52 1.75 -8.18
CA CYS A 209 6.34 0.54 -7.36
C CYS A 209 6.58 -0.74 -8.15
N SER A 210 6.12 -0.82 -9.40
CA SER A 210 6.32 -1.99 -10.26
C SER A 210 7.80 -2.19 -10.62
N ILE A 211 8.50 -1.11 -10.98
CA ILE A 211 9.95 -1.15 -11.23
C ILE A 211 10.67 -1.68 -10.00
N PHE A 212 10.37 -1.12 -8.82
CA PHE A 212 10.98 -1.59 -7.56
C PHE A 212 10.66 -3.06 -7.26
N GLY A 213 9.43 -3.52 -7.47
CA GLY A 213 9.05 -4.92 -7.29
C GLY A 213 9.85 -5.87 -8.20
N VAL A 214 9.98 -5.52 -9.49
CA VAL A 214 10.77 -6.29 -10.46
C VAL A 214 12.25 -6.28 -10.10
N THR A 215 12.82 -5.12 -9.76
CA THR A 215 14.22 -5.01 -9.34
C THR A 215 14.49 -5.80 -8.06
N THR A 216 13.57 -5.76 -7.08
CA THR A 216 13.69 -6.56 -5.84
C THR A 216 13.65 -8.06 -6.13
N SER A 217 12.79 -8.49 -7.06
CA SER A 217 12.66 -9.90 -7.45
C SER A 217 13.87 -10.44 -8.23
N THR A 218 14.62 -9.56 -8.88
CA THR A 218 15.75 -9.92 -9.76
C THR A 218 17.10 -9.56 -9.14
N LEU A 219 17.38 -8.26 -9.06
CA LEU A 219 18.63 -7.70 -8.54
C LEU A 219 18.76 -7.87 -7.02
N GLY A 220 17.64 -7.81 -6.29
CA GLY A 220 17.63 -7.94 -4.83
C GLY A 220 18.30 -9.23 -4.37
N LEU A 221 18.09 -10.34 -5.10
CA LEU A 221 18.75 -11.61 -4.81
C LEU A 221 20.28 -11.47 -4.84
N PHE A 222 20.86 -10.75 -5.80
CA PHE A 222 22.31 -10.55 -5.84
C PHE A 222 22.81 -9.59 -4.76
N VAL A 223 22.05 -8.52 -4.49
CA VAL A 223 22.42 -7.50 -3.49
C VAL A 223 22.41 -8.06 -2.08
N PHE A 224 21.43 -8.90 -1.72
CA PHE A 224 21.34 -9.48 -0.39
C PHE A 224 22.31 -10.65 -0.17
N LEU A 225 22.73 -11.33 -1.23
CA LEU A 225 23.55 -12.55 -1.12
C LEU A 225 25.05 -12.33 -1.26
N MET A 226 25.49 -11.38 -2.08
CA MET A 226 26.94 -11.14 -2.31
C MET A 226 27.73 -10.51 -1.16
N PRO A 227 27.20 -9.65 -0.27
CA PRO A 227 28.01 -9.04 0.79
C PRO A 227 28.70 -10.07 1.70
N LEU A 228 28.08 -11.24 1.88
CA LEU A 228 28.63 -12.34 2.67
C LEU A 228 29.89 -12.95 2.03
N THR A 229 29.99 -12.99 0.71
CA THR A 229 31.13 -13.60 0.00
C THR A 229 32.30 -12.64 -0.19
N MET A 230 32.04 -11.33 -0.20
CA MET A 230 33.06 -10.30 -0.41
C MET A 230 33.92 -10.04 0.83
N HIS A 231 33.38 -10.28 2.03
CA HIS A 231 34.10 -10.06 3.29
C HIS A 231 35.25 -11.07 3.46
N GLU A 232 35.03 -12.32 3.04
CA GLU A 232 36.09 -13.34 2.99
C GLU A 232 37.19 -12.96 2.01
N ALA A 233 36.83 -12.42 0.84
CA ALA A 233 37.79 -12.03 -0.20
C ALA A 233 38.64 -10.79 0.17
N GLN A 234 38.08 -9.82 0.89
CA GLN A 234 38.80 -8.61 1.33
C GLN A 234 39.94 -8.91 2.30
N SER A 235 39.79 -9.95 3.14
CA SER A 235 40.82 -10.33 4.12
C SER A 235 42.13 -10.82 3.49
N ALA A 236 42.11 -11.19 2.20
CA ALA A 236 43.24 -11.86 1.55
C ALA A 236 44.10 -10.96 0.64
N THR A 237 43.55 -9.93 -0.04
CA THR A 237 44.28 -9.28 -1.16
C THR A 237 44.07 -7.77 -1.37
N GLY A 238 43.41 -7.06 -0.45
CA GLY A 238 43.08 -5.63 -0.63
C GLY A 238 41.83 -5.42 -1.49
N VAL A 239 41.47 -4.15 -1.75
CA VAL A 239 40.26 -3.79 -2.50
C VAL A 239 40.39 -4.25 -3.96
N SER A 240 39.75 -5.37 -4.29
CA SER A 240 39.81 -5.95 -5.63
C SER A 240 38.93 -5.15 -6.61
N MET A 241 39.31 -5.16 -7.90
CA MET A 241 38.52 -4.58 -9.01
C MET A 241 37.06 -5.10 -9.00
N LEU A 242 36.86 -6.32 -8.51
CA LEU A 242 35.56 -6.98 -8.38
C LEU A 242 34.62 -6.22 -7.42
N MET A 243 35.14 -5.60 -6.36
CA MET A 243 34.34 -4.78 -5.44
C MET A 243 33.78 -3.53 -6.13
N TYR A 244 34.58 -2.86 -6.95
CA TYR A 244 34.11 -1.70 -7.72
C TYR A 244 33.01 -2.07 -8.71
N TRP A 245 33.16 -3.22 -9.39
CA TRP A 245 32.12 -3.74 -10.27
C TRP A 245 30.84 -4.12 -9.52
N TYR A 246 30.97 -4.71 -8.33
CA TYR A 246 29.81 -4.99 -7.47
C TYR A 246 29.05 -3.71 -7.11
N ILE A 247 29.76 -2.67 -6.65
CA ILE A 247 29.15 -1.38 -6.31
C ILE A 247 28.45 -0.78 -7.55
N ALA A 248 29.16 -0.72 -8.68
CA ALA A 248 28.66 -0.09 -9.90
C ALA A 248 27.44 -0.80 -10.50
N PHE A 249 27.44 -2.14 -10.55
CA PHE A 249 26.38 -2.90 -11.23
C PHE A 249 25.25 -3.38 -10.32
N PHE A 250 25.48 -3.49 -9.02
CA PHE A 250 24.46 -3.98 -8.09
C PHE A 250 24.01 -2.92 -7.11
N VAL A 251 24.95 -2.27 -6.40
CA VAL A 251 24.59 -1.30 -5.35
C VAL A 251 23.97 -0.03 -5.94
N VAL A 252 24.55 0.53 -7.00
CA VAL A 252 24.02 1.77 -7.62
C VAL A 252 22.61 1.57 -8.19
N PRO A 253 22.33 0.53 -9.01
CA PRO A 253 20.96 0.29 -9.48
C PRO A 253 19.98 -0.05 -8.36
N TRP A 254 20.44 -0.71 -7.30
CA TRP A 254 19.64 -0.98 -6.11
C TRP A 254 19.24 0.31 -5.37
N VAL A 255 20.20 1.20 -5.11
CA VAL A 255 19.95 2.51 -4.50
C VAL A 255 18.99 3.33 -5.35
N TYR A 256 19.13 3.29 -6.68
CA TYR A 256 18.19 3.95 -7.59
C TYR A 256 16.77 3.37 -7.49
N ALA A 257 16.63 2.04 -7.42
CA ALA A 257 15.33 1.40 -7.24
C ALA A 257 14.69 1.76 -5.89
N MET A 258 15.48 1.78 -4.81
CA MET A 258 15.04 2.26 -3.50
C MET A 258 14.58 3.71 -3.54
N TRP A 259 15.30 4.58 -4.26
CA TRP A 259 14.91 5.97 -4.46
C TRP A 259 13.56 6.09 -5.18
N LEU A 260 13.34 5.32 -6.26
CA LEU A 260 12.04 5.28 -6.95
C LEU A 260 10.91 4.82 -6.02
N PHE A 261 11.16 3.81 -5.18
CA PHE A 261 10.19 3.34 -4.20
C PHE A 261 9.88 4.39 -3.13
N ALA A 262 10.91 5.07 -2.62
CA ALA A 262 10.77 6.18 -1.69
C ALA A 262 9.91 7.30 -2.31
N GLN A 263 10.16 7.67 -3.57
CA GLN A 263 9.32 8.63 -4.27
C GLN A 263 7.86 8.17 -4.39
N ALA A 264 7.62 6.89 -4.70
CA ALA A 264 6.27 6.35 -4.78
C ALA A 264 5.53 6.42 -3.42
N LEU A 265 6.22 6.12 -2.33
CA LEU A 265 5.67 6.24 -0.97
C LEU A 265 5.37 7.71 -0.62
N HIS A 266 6.25 8.63 -1.00
CA HIS A 266 6.02 10.05 -0.83
C HIS A 266 4.79 10.52 -1.62
N ASP A 267 4.65 10.11 -2.90
CA ASP A 267 3.52 10.45 -3.78
C ASP A 267 2.19 9.90 -3.26
N LEU A 268 2.17 8.66 -2.75
CA LEU A 268 1.01 8.09 -2.04
C LEU A 268 0.63 8.94 -0.82
N SER A 269 1.63 9.43 -0.09
CA SER A 269 1.41 10.19 1.13
C SER A 269 0.92 11.62 0.88
N SER A 270 1.30 12.24 -0.23
CA SER A 270 0.93 13.61 -0.59
C SER A 270 -0.46 13.64 -1.24
N THR A 271 -0.75 12.70 -2.15
CA THR A 271 -2.04 12.60 -2.84
C THR A 271 -3.20 12.32 -1.87
N SER A 272 -2.97 11.46 -0.89
CA SER A 272 -3.94 11.17 0.16
C SER A 272 -4.35 12.42 0.94
N LYS A 273 -3.42 13.35 1.21
CA LYS A 273 -3.76 14.64 1.83
C LYS A 273 -4.55 15.56 0.91
N TRP A 274 -4.12 15.66 -0.35
CA TRP A 274 -4.76 16.55 -1.32
C TRP A 274 -6.21 16.15 -1.58
N SER A 275 -6.45 14.85 -1.79
CA SER A 275 -7.80 14.34 -2.01
C SER A 275 -8.73 14.53 -0.81
N LEU A 276 -8.24 14.29 0.42
CA LEU A 276 -9.03 14.55 1.63
C LEU A 276 -9.39 16.03 1.78
N LYS A 277 -8.43 16.93 1.52
CA LYS A 277 -8.68 18.37 1.55
C LYS A 277 -9.72 18.77 0.50
N TYR A 278 -9.60 18.23 -0.71
CA TYR A 278 -10.53 18.50 -1.80
C TYR A 278 -11.96 18.02 -1.49
N GLU A 279 -12.11 16.82 -0.93
CA GLU A 279 -13.41 16.28 -0.47
C GLU A 279 -14.01 17.18 0.63
N GLN A 280 -13.23 17.57 1.63
CA GLN A 280 -13.66 18.50 2.68
C GLN A 280 -14.05 19.88 2.12
N ASP A 281 -13.30 20.39 1.15
CA ASP A 281 -13.59 21.68 0.50
C ASP A 281 -14.88 21.60 -0.35
N ILE A 282 -15.16 20.45 -0.98
CA ILE A 282 -16.41 20.18 -1.71
C ILE A 282 -17.59 20.05 -0.75
N GLU A 283 -17.47 19.24 0.30
CA GLU A 283 -18.52 19.06 1.31
C GLU A 283 -18.84 20.42 1.94
N GLY A 284 -17.82 21.16 2.37
CA GLY A 284 -17.99 22.52 2.87
C GLY A 284 -18.58 23.47 1.82
N ARG A 285 -18.34 23.27 0.53
CA ARG A 285 -18.99 24.05 -0.53
C ARG A 285 -20.47 23.68 -0.66
N GLN A 286 -20.82 22.40 -0.61
CA GLN A 286 -22.21 21.95 -0.64
C GLN A 286 -22.98 22.46 0.58
N ASP A 287 -22.38 22.44 1.76
CA ASP A 287 -22.97 22.99 2.98
C ASP A 287 -23.16 24.51 2.88
N ARG A 288 -22.17 25.24 2.35
CA ARG A 288 -22.31 26.69 2.09
C ARG A 288 -23.41 26.99 1.06
N VAL A 289 -23.55 26.16 0.03
CA VAL A 289 -24.62 26.30 -0.98
C VAL A 289 -25.98 25.98 -0.36
N ARG A 290 -26.08 24.91 0.45
CA ARG A 290 -27.29 24.53 1.18
C ARG A 290 -27.73 25.63 2.13
N ALA A 291 -26.82 26.13 2.98
CA ALA A 291 -27.12 27.22 3.91
C ALA A 291 -27.59 28.50 3.19
N LYS A 292 -26.99 28.81 2.04
CA LYS A 292 -27.43 29.94 1.21
C LYS A 292 -28.81 29.72 0.59
N TRP A 293 -29.14 28.48 0.24
CA TRP A 293 -30.44 28.13 -0.30
C TRP A 293 -31.52 28.18 0.78
N GLU A 294 -31.25 27.64 1.97
CA GLU A 294 -32.10 27.73 3.15
C GLU A 294 -32.37 29.19 3.54
N SER A 295 -31.36 30.08 3.49
CA SER A 295 -31.58 31.51 3.75
C SER A 295 -32.48 32.17 2.71
N TYR A 296 -32.37 31.79 1.43
CA TYR A 296 -33.26 32.32 0.38
C TYR A 296 -34.70 31.80 0.51
N GLU A 297 -34.88 30.54 0.93
CA GLU A 297 -36.22 29.99 1.18
C GLU A 297 -36.89 30.67 2.38
N GLU A 298 -36.13 30.97 3.43
CA GLU A 298 -36.63 31.70 4.59
C GLU A 298 -37.03 33.14 4.22
N GLU A 299 -36.19 33.87 3.47
CA GLU A 299 -36.53 35.20 2.96
C GLU A 299 -37.80 35.18 2.10
N ARG A 300 -37.96 34.17 1.24
CA ARG A 300 -39.16 34.01 0.41
C ARG A 300 -40.41 33.69 1.24
N ARG A 301 -40.28 32.90 2.31
CA ARG A 301 -41.39 32.61 3.23
C ARG A 301 -41.88 33.88 3.92
N ILE A 302 -40.96 34.69 4.45
CA ILE A 302 -41.28 35.96 5.11
C ILE A 302 -42.00 36.91 4.14
N GLN A 303 -41.54 37.02 2.89
CA GLN A 303 -42.21 37.84 1.87
C GLN A 303 -43.64 37.39 1.59
N HIS A 304 -43.89 36.08 1.45
CA HIS A 304 -45.25 35.57 1.26
C HIS A 304 -46.15 35.84 2.46
N GLU A 305 -45.64 35.70 3.69
CA GLU A 305 -46.41 36.01 4.90
C GLU A 305 -46.74 37.50 5.06
N ASP A 306 -45.92 38.38 4.50
CA ASP A 306 -46.19 39.82 4.47
C ASP A 306 -47.21 40.17 3.38
N ASP A 307 -47.11 39.57 2.20
CA ASP A 307 -48.09 39.75 1.10
C ASP A 307 -49.51 39.31 1.51
N ASP A 308 -49.64 38.23 2.29
CA ASP A 308 -50.94 37.73 2.77
C ASP A 308 -51.59 38.62 3.84
N ARG A 309 -50.86 39.60 4.41
CA ARG A 309 -51.40 40.54 5.43
C ARG A 309 -52.04 41.80 4.84
N PHE A 310 -51.83 42.10 3.57
CA PHE A 310 -52.33 43.29 2.88
C PHE A 310 -53.55 42.98 1.99
#